data_AF-A0A2D1WBA0-F1
#
_entry.id   AF-A0A2D1WBA0-F1
#
_cell.length_a   1.000
_cell.length_b   1.000
_cell.length_c   1.000
_cell.angle_alpha   90.00
_cell.angle_beta   90.00
_cell.angle_gamma   90.00
#
_symmetry.space_group_name_H-M   'P 1'
#
loop_
_entity.id
_entity.type
_entity.pdbx_description
1 polymer ?
#
loop_
_entity_poly.entity_id
_entity_poly.type
_entity_poly.pdbx_seq_one_letter_code
_entity_poly.pdbx_strand_id
1 'polypeptide(L)'
;MEHFIGILFQIAAFFLCLQARCLPIEDASIGFIRTNVTCLKDSKFYAPTNVKVECIPAAMDCVMRELKGTVRPECDGLMTYVLQAIEFFELKTEEKDPAPTTSAECTCEKWPQTGFSDFLDQVESLLQLEKSAQPCKASP
;
A
#
# COMPACT_ATOMS: atom_id res chain seq x y z
N MET A 1 -51.74 -1.48 12.76
CA MET A 1 -50.69 -0.75 12.00
C MET A 1 -49.31 -0.83 12.67
N GLU A 2 -49.11 -1.72 13.65
CA GLU A 2 -47.89 -1.75 14.46
C GLU A 2 -46.81 -2.70 13.91
N HIS A 3 -47.20 -3.69 13.09
CA HIS A 3 -46.27 -4.62 12.44
C HIS A 3 -45.49 -4.00 11.27
N PHE A 4 -46.00 -2.96 10.62
CA PHE A 4 -45.32 -2.31 9.49
C PHE A 4 -44.21 -1.35 9.93
N ILE A 5 -44.29 -0.82 11.14
CA ILE A 5 -43.30 0.15 11.67
C ILE A 5 -42.02 -0.56 12.10
N GLY A 6 -42.11 -1.80 12.62
CA GLY A 6 -40.94 -2.59 13.00
C GLY A 6 -40.08 -3.04 11.81
N ILE A 7 -40.69 -3.29 10.65
CA ILE A 7 -39.98 -3.73 9.44
C ILE A 7 -39.20 -2.55 8.81
N LEU A 8 -39.76 -1.34 8.82
CA LEU A 8 -39.08 -0.14 8.33
C LEU A 8 -37.85 0.22 9.18
N PHE A 9 -37.92 0.00 10.49
CA PHE A 9 -36.79 0.25 11.40
C PHE A 9 -35.63 -0.74 11.19
N GLN A 10 -35.93 -2.00 10.87
CA GLN A 10 -34.90 -3.00 10.52
C GLN A 10 -34.25 -2.73 9.16
N ILE A 11 -35.00 -2.21 8.18
CA ILE A 11 -34.43 -1.86 6.87
C ILE A 11 -33.52 -0.63 6.99
N ALA A 12 -33.89 0.38 7.79
CA ALA A 12 -33.07 1.57 7.99
C ALA A 12 -31.71 1.26 8.64
N ALA A 13 -31.66 0.33 9.60
CA ALA A 13 -30.41 -0.09 10.23
C ALA A 13 -29.48 -0.90 9.29
N PHE A 14 -30.05 -1.65 8.33
CA PHE A 14 -29.26 -2.41 7.35
C PHE A 14 -28.66 -1.54 6.24
N PHE A 15 -29.29 -0.42 5.88
CA PHE A 15 -28.79 0.46 4.81
C PHE A 15 -27.64 1.39 5.24
N LEU A 16 -27.52 1.71 6.53
CA LEU A 16 -26.45 2.57 7.05
C LEU A 16 -25.05 1.93 7.02
N CYS A 17 -24.94 0.61 6.89
CA CYS A 17 -23.64 -0.07 6.77
C CYS A 17 -23.17 -0.28 5.31
N LEU A 18 -24.01 -0.06 4.30
CA LEU A 18 -23.72 -0.44 2.90
C LEU A 18 -23.23 0.70 2.00
N GLN A 19 -23.12 1.93 2.52
CA GLN A 19 -22.65 3.09 1.74
C GLN A 19 -21.28 3.64 2.16
N ALA A 20 -20.49 2.90 2.92
CA ALA A 20 -19.05 3.16 3.00
C ALA A 20 -18.39 2.70 1.69
N ARG A 21 -18.60 3.46 0.60
CA ARG A 21 -17.82 3.30 -0.63
C ARG A 21 -16.40 3.72 -0.29
N CYS A 22 -15.51 2.76 -0.06
CA CYS A 22 -14.08 3.02 -0.17
C CYS A 22 -13.86 3.60 -1.57
N LEU A 23 -13.40 4.85 -1.64
CA LEU A 23 -13.01 5.46 -2.90
C LEU A 23 -12.02 4.52 -3.61
N PRO A 24 -12.11 4.37 -4.95
CA PRO A 24 -11.13 3.59 -5.69
C PRO A 24 -9.75 4.20 -5.42
N ILE A 25 -8.90 3.41 -4.78
CA ILE A 25 -7.53 3.79 -4.45
C ILE A 25 -6.78 3.92 -5.77
N GLU A 26 -6.05 5.01 -5.95
CA GLU A 26 -5.05 5.13 -7.00
C GLU A 26 -4.17 3.88 -7.01
N ASP A 27 -4.02 3.24 -8.16
CA ASP A 27 -3.21 2.04 -8.27
C ASP A 27 -1.72 2.45 -8.25
N ALA A 28 -0.91 1.74 -7.46
CA ALA A 28 0.55 1.94 -7.43
C ALA A 28 1.24 1.43 -8.71
N SER A 29 0.49 1.04 -9.75
CA SER A 29 0.99 0.58 -11.06
C SER A 29 1.91 -0.64 -10.98
N ILE A 30 1.84 -1.44 -9.90
CA ILE A 30 2.75 -2.57 -9.67
C ILE A 30 2.65 -3.63 -10.78
N GLY A 31 1.44 -3.90 -11.28
CA GLY A 31 1.24 -4.82 -12.41
C GLY A 31 1.91 -4.35 -13.71
N PHE A 32 1.96 -3.04 -13.95
CA PHE A 32 2.67 -2.48 -15.11
C PHE A 32 4.18 -2.51 -14.92
N ILE A 33 4.68 -2.25 -13.70
CA ILE A 33 6.09 -2.38 -13.37
C ILE A 33 6.55 -3.82 -13.63
N ARG A 34 5.82 -4.82 -13.12
CA ARG A 34 6.13 -6.24 -13.29
C ARG A 34 6.29 -6.66 -14.75
N THR A 35 5.50 -6.08 -15.65
CA THR A 35 5.47 -6.45 -17.07
C THR A 35 6.41 -5.63 -17.94
N ASN A 36 6.78 -4.42 -17.53
CA ASN A 36 7.52 -3.47 -18.37
C ASN A 36 8.88 -3.04 -17.82
N VAL A 37 9.27 -3.52 -16.63
CA VAL A 37 10.55 -3.22 -15.99
C VAL A 37 11.32 -4.52 -15.80
N THR A 38 12.59 -4.53 -16.18
CA THR A 38 13.49 -5.66 -16.01
C THR A 38 14.74 -5.18 -15.30
N CYS A 39 15.15 -5.89 -14.26
CA CYS A 39 16.33 -5.56 -13.47
C CYS A 39 17.49 -6.50 -13.77
N LEU A 40 18.70 -6.10 -13.40
CA LEU A 40 19.84 -6.99 -13.39
C LEU A 40 19.57 -8.22 -12.49
N LYS A 41 20.12 -9.38 -12.88
CA LYS A 41 19.81 -10.66 -12.22
C LYS A 41 20.28 -10.71 -10.76
N ASP A 42 21.33 -9.96 -10.46
CA ASP A 42 21.96 -9.83 -9.16
C ASP A 42 21.41 -8.67 -8.31
N SER A 43 20.52 -7.83 -8.85
CA SER A 43 19.84 -6.78 -8.08
C SER A 43 19.11 -7.34 -6.88
N LYS A 44 19.26 -6.64 -5.75
CA LYS A 44 18.70 -7.02 -4.45
C LYS A 44 17.95 -5.85 -3.84
N PHE A 45 16.72 -6.11 -3.42
CA PHE A 45 15.82 -5.10 -2.90
C PHE A 45 15.40 -5.48 -1.48
N TYR A 46 15.47 -4.55 -0.54
CA TYR A 46 14.88 -4.77 0.79
C TYR A 46 13.36 -4.87 0.66
N ALA A 47 12.81 -6.04 0.99
CA ALA A 47 11.41 -6.36 0.74
C ALA A 47 10.64 -6.51 2.07
N PRO A 48 9.77 -5.55 2.42
CA PRO A 48 9.00 -5.62 3.65
C PRO A 48 8.14 -6.88 3.71
N THR A 49 8.44 -7.76 4.67
CA THR A 49 7.71 -9.00 4.89
C THR A 49 7.29 -9.14 6.34
N ASN A 50 6.19 -9.85 6.60
CA ASN A 50 5.61 -10.00 7.94
C ASN A 50 5.46 -8.67 8.68
N VAL A 51 5.01 -7.63 7.95
CA VAL A 51 4.93 -6.26 8.45
C VAL A 51 3.86 -6.16 9.54
N LYS A 52 4.25 -5.71 10.73
CA LYS A 52 3.31 -5.37 11.81
C LYS A 52 2.57 -4.08 11.47
N VAL A 53 1.35 -3.90 11.99
CA VAL A 53 0.51 -2.73 11.67
C VAL A 53 1.21 -1.40 11.98
N GLU A 54 1.93 -1.35 13.10
CA GLU A 54 2.72 -0.18 13.51
C GLU A 54 3.93 0.11 12.58
N CYS A 55 4.40 -0.88 11.82
CA CYS A 55 5.51 -0.72 10.88
C CYS A 55 5.06 -0.38 9.46
N ILE A 56 3.74 -0.34 9.16
CA ILE A 56 3.24 -0.06 7.81
C ILE A 56 3.82 1.24 7.21
N PRO A 57 3.87 2.39 7.94
CA PRO A 57 4.45 3.61 7.39
C PRO A 57 5.94 3.44 7.03
N ALA A 58 6.71 2.80 7.89
CA ALA A 58 8.14 2.56 7.64
C ALA A 58 8.37 1.55 6.51
N ALA A 59 7.48 0.57 6.34
CA ALA A 59 7.51 -0.37 5.22
C ALA A 59 7.20 0.34 3.89
N MET A 60 6.22 1.25 3.86
CA MET A 60 5.92 2.06 2.67
C MET A 60 7.09 2.98 2.30
N ASP A 61 7.72 3.61 3.29
CA ASP A 61 8.92 4.41 3.08
C ASP A 61 10.11 3.57 2.56
N CYS A 62 10.28 2.33 3.06
CA CYS A 62 11.28 1.40 2.54
C CYS A 62 11.03 1.07 1.06
N VAL A 63 9.79 0.77 0.67
CA VAL A 63 9.43 0.55 -0.74
C VAL A 63 9.76 1.78 -1.59
N MET A 64 9.41 2.98 -1.13
CA MET A 64 9.73 4.22 -1.85
C MET A 64 11.25 4.40 -2.01
N ARG A 65 12.03 4.11 -0.96
CA ARG A 65 13.50 4.16 -1.00
C ARG A 65 14.08 3.17 -2.00
N GLU A 66 13.59 1.93 -2.03
CA GLU A 66 14.04 0.92 -2.99
C GLU A 66 13.66 1.28 -4.44
N LEU A 67 12.45 1.80 -4.67
CA LEU A 67 12.03 2.26 -5.99
C LEU A 67 12.93 3.40 -6.49
N LYS A 68 13.24 4.39 -5.65
CA LYS A 68 14.09 5.54 -6.01
C LYS A 68 15.56 5.19 -6.12
N GLY A 69 16.07 4.40 -5.18
CA GLY A 69 17.49 4.18 -4.92
C GLY A 69 18.07 2.94 -5.57
N THR A 70 17.25 1.91 -5.81
CA THR A 70 17.72 0.62 -6.35
C THR A 70 17.08 0.34 -7.72
N VAL A 71 15.75 0.42 -7.83
CA VAL A 71 15.04 0.09 -9.09
C VAL A 71 15.41 1.07 -10.21
N ARG A 72 15.42 2.37 -9.95
CA ARG A 72 15.76 3.36 -10.99
C ARG A 72 17.18 3.21 -11.57
N PRO A 73 18.25 2.99 -10.79
CA PRO A 73 19.59 2.82 -11.35
C PRO A 73 19.90 1.40 -11.85
N GLU A 74 19.25 0.36 -11.32
CA GLU A 74 19.61 -1.03 -11.63
C GLU A 74 18.63 -1.74 -12.58
N CYS A 75 17.55 -1.08 -12.98
CA CYS A 75 16.54 -1.66 -13.86
C CYS A 75 16.32 -0.81 -15.12
N ASP A 76 16.02 -1.51 -16.20
CA ASP A 76 15.68 -0.95 -17.51
C ASP A 76 14.18 -1.15 -17.81
N GLY A 77 13.66 -0.37 -18.75
CA GLY A 77 12.28 -0.48 -19.25
C GLY A 77 11.46 0.80 -19.14
N LEU A 78 10.14 0.66 -19.08
CA LEU A 78 9.22 1.81 -19.01
C LEU A 78 9.17 2.39 -17.59
N MET A 79 10.18 3.21 -17.27
CA MET A 79 10.35 3.85 -15.96
C MET A 79 9.20 4.80 -15.58
N THR A 80 8.34 5.20 -16.52
CA THR A 80 7.12 5.96 -16.23
C THR A 80 6.26 5.26 -15.17
N TYR A 81 6.14 3.93 -15.21
CA TYR A 81 5.36 3.19 -14.20
C TYR A 81 6.04 3.19 -12.83
N VAL A 82 7.38 3.16 -12.78
CA VAL A 82 8.15 3.30 -11.53
C VAL A 82 7.96 4.69 -10.94
N LEU A 83 7.96 5.74 -11.76
CA LEU A 83 7.70 7.12 -11.32
C LEU A 83 6.27 7.28 -10.78
N GLN A 84 5.27 6.68 -11.44
CA GLN A 84 3.89 6.66 -10.94
C GLN A 84 3.77 5.95 -9.58
N ALA A 85 4.45 4.82 -9.41
CA ALA A 85 4.47 4.13 -8.12
C ALA A 85 5.11 5.01 -7.03
N ILE A 86 6.22 5.69 -7.35
CA ILE A 86 6.87 6.63 -6.44
C ILE A 86 5.91 7.75 -6.02
N GLU A 87 5.24 8.39 -6.97
CA GLU A 87 4.26 9.46 -6.72
C GLU A 87 3.12 8.94 -5.82
N PHE A 88 2.61 7.75 -6.08
CA PHE A 88 1.60 7.11 -5.22
C PHE A 88 2.07 6.98 -3.76
N PHE A 89 3.30 6.50 -3.53
CA PHE A 89 3.84 6.34 -2.17
C PHE A 89 4.12 7.69 -1.49
N GLU A 90 4.54 8.71 -2.23
CA GLU A 90 4.71 10.08 -1.73
C GLU A 90 3.36 10.64 -1.22
N LEU A 91 2.33 10.61 -2.06
CA LEU A 91 0.99 11.08 -1.72
C LEU A 91 0.42 10.34 -0.49
N LYS A 92 0.61 9.02 -0.42
CA LYS A 92 0.16 8.22 0.72
C LYS A 92 0.88 8.56 2.02
N THR A 93 2.12 9.01 1.93
CA THR A 93 2.90 9.44 3.09
C THR A 93 2.47 10.82 3.55
N GLU A 94 2.17 11.75 2.63
CA GLU A 94 1.67 13.09 2.95
C GLU A 94 0.25 13.10 3.53
N GLU A 95 -0.61 12.16 3.13
CA GLU A 95 -1.99 12.07 3.65
C GLU A 95 -2.07 11.59 5.11
N LYS A 96 -0.97 11.05 5.65
CA LYS A 96 -0.85 10.66 7.05
C LYS A 96 -0.09 11.78 7.78
N ASP A 97 -0.70 12.32 8.85
CA ASP A 97 0.01 13.21 9.78
C ASP A 97 1.39 12.61 10.10
N PRO A 98 2.46 13.42 10.22
CA PRO A 98 3.81 12.93 10.51
C PRO A 98 3.88 12.36 11.93
N ALA A 99 3.30 11.19 12.13
CA ALA A 99 3.37 10.43 13.36
C ALA A 99 4.75 9.75 13.39
N PRO A 100 5.63 10.12 14.34
CA PRO A 100 6.92 9.48 14.46
C PRO A 100 6.71 8.16 15.20
N THR A 101 6.41 7.10 14.46
CA THR A 101 6.48 5.75 15.02
C THR A 101 7.50 4.93 14.26
N THR A 102 8.72 5.46 14.15
CA THR A 102 9.88 4.63 13.86
C THR A 102 10.32 3.98 15.17
N SER A 103 9.60 2.93 15.58
CA SER A 103 10.22 1.94 16.45
C SER A 103 11.51 1.50 15.77
N ALA A 104 12.63 1.43 16.50
CA ALA A 104 13.91 0.95 15.97
C ALA A 104 13.81 -0.48 15.38
N GLU A 105 12.69 -1.18 15.60
CA GLU A 105 12.36 -2.46 14.98
C GLU A 105 11.93 -2.35 13.51
N CYS A 106 11.35 -1.23 13.07
CA CYS A 106 10.78 -1.05 11.73
C CYS A 106 11.75 -0.34 10.76
N THR A 107 13.00 -0.82 10.63
CA THR A 107 13.99 -0.24 9.71
C THR A 107 14.08 -1.04 8.41
N CYS A 108 14.26 -0.36 7.27
CA CYS A 108 14.26 -0.97 5.95
C CYS A 108 15.25 -2.15 5.83
N GLU A 109 16.43 -1.96 6.39
CA GLU A 109 17.57 -2.87 6.34
C GLU A 109 17.38 -4.12 7.23
N LYS A 110 16.32 -4.18 8.04
CA LYS A 110 15.97 -5.38 8.82
C LYS A 110 15.11 -6.36 8.04
N TRP A 111 14.47 -5.92 6.96
CA TRP A 111 13.74 -6.82 6.08
C TRP A 111 14.71 -7.59 5.17
N PRO A 112 14.34 -8.79 4.71
CA PRO A 112 15.20 -9.57 3.84
C PRO A 112 15.37 -8.89 2.48
N GLN A 113 16.53 -9.10 1.88
CA GLN A 113 16.76 -8.75 0.49
C GLN A 113 16.25 -9.85 -0.44
N THR A 114 15.49 -9.50 -1.46
CA THR A 114 14.92 -10.45 -2.43
C THR A 114 15.21 -10.01 -3.86
N GLY A 115 14.85 -10.86 -4.84
CA GLY A 115 14.89 -10.47 -6.25
C GLY A 115 13.70 -9.58 -6.61
N PHE A 116 13.75 -8.95 -7.79
CA PHE A 116 12.75 -7.95 -8.20
C PHE A 116 11.31 -8.46 -8.19
N SER A 117 11.04 -9.66 -8.71
CA SER A 117 9.67 -10.21 -8.72
C SER A 117 9.14 -10.40 -7.30
N ASP A 118 9.93 -11.02 -6.42
CA ASP A 118 9.55 -11.26 -5.04
C ASP A 118 9.35 -9.95 -4.27
N PHE A 119 10.18 -8.94 -4.57
CA PHE A 119 10.01 -7.59 -4.04
C PHE A 119 8.63 -7.03 -4.41
N LEU A 120 8.22 -7.11 -5.68
CA LEU A 120 6.88 -6.65 -6.10
C LEU A 120 5.74 -7.43 -5.44
N ASP A 121 5.90 -8.74 -5.22
CA ASP A 121 4.91 -9.54 -4.48
C ASP A 121 4.74 -9.07 -3.02
N GLN A 122 5.85 -8.71 -2.37
CA GLN A 122 5.82 -8.15 -1.02
C GLN A 122 5.20 -6.74 -1.00
N VAL A 123 5.45 -5.91 -2.02
CA VAL A 123 4.82 -4.59 -2.17
C VAL A 123 3.30 -4.74 -2.30
N GLU A 124 2.81 -5.65 -3.13
CA GLU A 124 1.37 -5.91 -3.27
C GLU A 124 0.75 -6.39 -1.94
N SER A 125 1.45 -7.28 -1.22
CA SER A 125 1.03 -7.77 0.09
C SER A 125 0.95 -6.63 1.13
N LEU A 126 1.92 -5.71 1.12
CA LEU A 126 1.91 -4.52 1.98
C LEU A 126 0.72 -3.60 1.65
N LEU A 127 0.43 -3.38 0.36
CA LEU A 127 -0.71 -2.57 -0.06
C LEU A 127 -2.04 -3.20 0.37
N GLN A 128 -2.16 -4.52 0.33
CA GLN A 128 -3.35 -5.23 0.85
C GLN A 128 -3.48 -5.07 2.37
N LEU A 129 -2.37 -5.21 3.10
CA LEU A 129 -2.34 -5.01 4.55
C LEU A 129 -2.76 -3.59 4.92
N GLU A 130 -2.22 -2.58 4.25
CA GLU A 130 -2.56 -1.17 4.50
C GLU A 130 -4.05 -0.89 4.28
N LYS A 131 -4.62 -1.43 3.20
CA LYS A 131 -6.07 -1.37 2.93
C LYS A 131 -6.90 -2.00 4.04
N SER A 132 -6.45 -3.13 4.60
CA SER A 132 -7.16 -3.79 5.69
C SER A 132 -7.02 -3.05 7.04
N ALA A 133 -5.96 -2.26 7.20
CA ALA A 133 -5.67 -1.52 8.43
C ALA A 133 -6.27 -0.10 8.43
N GLN A 134 -6.59 0.48 7.27
CA GLN A 134 -7.26 1.78 7.21
C GLN A 134 -8.75 1.65 7.57
N PRO A 135 -9.26 2.37 8.60
CA PRO A 135 -10.70 2.49 8.79
C PRO A 135 -11.29 3.26 7.61
N CYS A 136 -12.42 2.80 7.07
CA CYS A 136 -13.14 3.51 6.01
C CYS A 136 -13.44 4.95 6.48
N LYS A 137 -12.74 5.96 5.92
CA LYS A 137 -13.06 7.36 6.19
C LYS A 137 -14.44 7.64 5.60
N ALA A 138 -15.42 7.96 6.45
CA ALA A 138 -16.66 8.56 5.99
C ALA A 138 -16.32 9.95 5.43
N SER A 139 -16.68 10.21 4.17
CA SER A 139 -16.57 11.55 3.60
C SER A 139 -17.46 12.51 4.42
N PRO A 140 -16.99 13.71 4.80
CA PRO A 140 -17.83 14.74 5.39
C PRO A 140 -18.95 15.18 4.44
#